data_AF-A0A7K2WYN1-F1
#
_entry.id   AF-A0A7K2WYN1-F1
#
_cell.length_a   1.000
_cell.length_b   1.000
_cell.length_c   1.000
_cell.angle_alpha   90.00
_cell.angle_beta   90.00
_cell.angle_gamma   90.00
#
_symmetry.space_group_name_H-M   'P 1'
#
loop_
_entity.id
_entity.type
_entity.pdbx_description
1 polymer ?
#
loop_
_entity_poly.entity_id
_entity_poly.type
_entity_poly.pdbx_seq_one_letter_code
_entity_poly.pdbx_strand_id
1 'polypeptide(L)'
;EDAGRLRDALGTALPVGVPEAFTEPVKDPLGDLLARFARTHGPFTSSQAAARFGLGAAVTDGALQRLAAGGRVVQGEFHPSGIGQEWCDATVLRRLRRRSLAALRQELEPVAPAALATFLPQWQHLGSHSLRGIDGLARAVEQLQGAPVPASALERLILPSRVSGYTPALLDELTTTGEVLWAGAGALSGKDGWVSLHLADTAPLLLAPPHPLELSALHESVLTILSGGYGLFFRQIADQVRATTHPDAADPHLADVLWDLSWSGRLTNDTLAPLRALLGSGRTAGSTAHRARRPVPRGRY
;
A
#
# COMPACT_ATOMS: atom_id res chain seq x y z
N GLU A 1 -31.82 -39.98 24.34
CA GLU A 1 -30.47 -39.99 23.73
C GLU A 1 -29.31 -39.90 24.72
N ASP A 2 -29.34 -39.01 25.72
CA ASP A 2 -28.18 -38.84 26.64
C ASP A 2 -28.37 -39.45 28.04
N ALA A 3 -29.41 -40.26 28.25
CA ALA A 3 -29.73 -40.81 29.56
C ALA A 3 -28.56 -41.63 30.14
N GLY A 4 -27.96 -42.53 29.36
CA GLY A 4 -26.76 -43.29 29.76
C GLY A 4 -25.56 -42.38 30.02
N ARG A 5 -25.33 -41.36 29.18
CA ARG A 5 -24.22 -40.41 29.37
C ARG A 5 -24.35 -39.59 30.64
N LEU A 6 -25.54 -39.11 30.96
CA LEU A 6 -25.80 -38.31 32.17
C LEU A 6 -25.71 -39.19 33.43
N ARG A 7 -26.26 -40.41 33.39
CA ARG A 7 -26.12 -41.38 34.48
C ARG A 7 -24.64 -41.71 34.74
N ASP A 8 -23.90 -42.04 33.70
CA ASP A 8 -22.54 -42.57 33.82
C ASP A 8 -21.50 -41.45 34.06
N ALA A 9 -21.72 -40.24 33.55
CA ALA A 9 -20.80 -39.11 33.76
C ALA A 9 -21.10 -38.30 35.04
N LEU A 10 -22.38 -38.15 35.39
CA LEU A 10 -22.83 -37.20 36.42
C LEU A 10 -23.59 -37.88 37.58
N GLY A 11 -23.83 -39.19 37.52
CA GLY A 11 -24.56 -39.92 38.56
C GLY A 11 -26.05 -39.57 38.62
N THR A 12 -26.64 -39.04 37.53
CA THR A 12 -28.04 -38.61 37.52
C THR A 12 -28.99 -39.79 37.60
N ALA A 13 -29.99 -39.71 38.47
CA ALA A 13 -31.09 -40.68 38.51
C ALA A 13 -31.94 -40.56 37.23
N LEU A 14 -32.15 -41.69 36.54
CA LEU A 14 -32.98 -41.74 35.35
C LEU A 14 -34.45 -42.03 35.70
N PRO A 15 -35.42 -41.39 35.03
CA PRO A 15 -36.83 -41.69 35.23
C PRO A 15 -37.19 -43.09 34.74
N VAL A 16 -38.24 -43.67 35.32
CA VAL A 16 -38.74 -45.00 34.95
C VAL A 16 -39.34 -44.95 33.53
N GLY A 17 -38.96 -45.90 32.66
CA GLY A 17 -39.47 -46.01 31.28
C GLY A 17 -38.56 -45.50 30.16
N VAL A 18 -37.30 -45.15 30.46
CA VAL A 18 -36.31 -44.84 29.42
C VAL A 18 -35.94 -46.12 28.64
N PRO A 19 -36.06 -46.15 27.30
CA PRO A 19 -35.69 -47.32 26.49
C PRO A 19 -34.23 -47.74 26.69
N GLU A 20 -33.97 -49.05 26.70
CA GLU A 20 -32.63 -49.63 26.95
C GLU A 20 -31.56 -49.08 26.01
N ALA A 21 -31.92 -48.84 24.74
CA ALA A 21 -31.06 -48.24 23.71
C ALA A 21 -30.45 -46.87 24.11
N PHE A 22 -31.03 -46.16 25.09
CA PHE A 22 -30.50 -44.89 25.59
C PHE A 22 -29.77 -45.01 26.93
N THR A 23 -29.64 -46.23 27.48
CA THR A 23 -29.00 -46.52 28.77
C THR A 23 -27.75 -47.39 28.65
N GLU A 24 -27.39 -47.78 27.42
CA GLU A 24 -26.17 -48.54 27.13
C GLU A 24 -24.92 -47.77 27.59
N PRO A 25 -23.93 -48.44 28.21
CA PRO A 25 -22.70 -47.80 28.68
C PRO A 25 -21.89 -47.21 27.52
N VAL A 26 -21.42 -45.98 27.70
CA VAL A 26 -20.57 -45.29 26.71
C VAL A 26 -19.12 -45.28 27.19
N LYS A 27 -18.16 -45.36 26.26
CA LYS A 27 -16.72 -45.45 26.56
C LYS A 27 -16.14 -44.20 27.24
N ASP A 28 -16.59 -43.00 26.85
CA ASP A 28 -16.21 -41.73 27.50
C ASP A 28 -17.44 -40.82 27.67
N PRO A 29 -18.29 -41.08 28.69
CA PRO A 29 -19.54 -40.35 28.92
C PRO A 29 -19.32 -38.85 29.11
N LEU A 30 -18.26 -38.48 29.85
CA LEU A 30 -17.92 -37.09 30.13
C LEU A 30 -17.36 -36.37 28.90
N GLY A 31 -16.44 -37.01 28.18
CA GLY A 31 -15.89 -36.48 26.93
C GLY A 31 -16.99 -36.27 25.88
N ASP A 32 -17.96 -37.17 25.78
CA ASP A 32 -19.10 -37.03 24.88
C ASP A 32 -19.99 -35.82 25.21
N LEU A 33 -20.29 -35.59 26.50
CA LEU A 33 -21.08 -34.43 26.94
C LEU A 33 -20.36 -33.12 26.62
N LEU A 34 -19.06 -33.04 26.93
CA LEU A 34 -18.24 -31.86 26.64
C LEU A 34 -18.06 -31.63 25.14
N ALA A 35 -17.88 -32.70 24.34
CA ALA A 35 -17.82 -32.59 22.89
C ALA A 35 -19.16 -32.14 22.27
N ARG A 36 -20.30 -32.51 22.86
CA ARG A 36 -21.62 -31.99 22.44
C ARG A 36 -21.79 -30.52 22.82
N PHE A 37 -21.35 -30.14 24.02
CA PHE A 37 -21.33 -28.74 24.45
C PHE A 37 -20.48 -27.88 23.49
N ALA A 38 -19.26 -28.32 23.18
CA ALA A 38 -18.35 -27.62 22.28
C ALA A 38 -18.89 -27.47 20.84
N ARG A 39 -19.70 -28.41 20.34
CA ARG A 39 -20.32 -28.34 19.00
C ARG A 39 -21.46 -27.34 18.89
N THR A 40 -22.06 -26.96 20.02
CA THR A 40 -23.26 -26.10 20.07
C THR A 40 -22.95 -24.70 20.60
N HIS A 41 -21.76 -24.48 21.14
CA HIS A 41 -21.32 -23.21 21.70
C HIS A 41 -20.09 -22.72 20.92
N GLY A 42 -19.89 -21.40 20.89
CA GLY A 42 -18.66 -20.78 20.36
C GLY A 42 -17.46 -21.06 21.28
N PRO A 43 -16.38 -20.27 21.22
CA PRO A 43 -15.33 -20.34 22.22
C PRO A 43 -15.91 -20.23 23.64
N PHE A 44 -15.46 -21.08 24.55
CA PHE A 44 -15.96 -21.14 25.93
C PHE A 44 -14.82 -21.47 26.90
N THR A 45 -14.99 -21.12 28.17
CA THR A 45 -14.00 -21.41 29.22
C THR A 45 -14.30 -22.72 29.95
N SER A 46 -13.30 -23.33 30.59
CA SER A 46 -13.49 -24.52 31.44
C SER A 46 -14.54 -24.27 32.54
N SER A 47 -14.64 -23.06 33.08
CA SER A 47 -15.63 -22.68 34.09
C SER A 47 -17.07 -22.67 33.56
N GLN A 48 -17.29 -22.22 32.31
CA GLN A 48 -18.62 -22.22 31.69
C GLN A 48 -19.12 -23.65 31.45
N ALA A 49 -18.26 -24.55 30.95
CA ALA A 49 -18.61 -25.95 30.77
C ALA A 49 -18.84 -26.67 32.11
N ALA A 50 -18.00 -26.40 33.12
CA ALA A 50 -18.14 -26.95 34.46
C ALA A 50 -19.49 -26.55 35.10
N ALA A 51 -19.84 -25.26 35.05
CA ALA A 51 -21.09 -24.74 35.57
C ALA A 51 -22.32 -25.36 34.87
N ARG A 52 -22.25 -25.60 33.55
CA ARG A 52 -23.33 -26.20 32.77
C ARG A 52 -23.69 -27.61 33.25
N PHE A 53 -22.69 -28.41 33.59
CA PHE A 53 -22.86 -29.83 33.93
C PHE A 53 -22.74 -30.12 35.43
N GLY A 54 -22.53 -29.11 36.28
CA GLY A 54 -22.34 -29.28 37.73
C GLY A 54 -21.04 -30.01 38.09
N LEU A 55 -20.00 -29.84 37.26
CA LEU A 55 -18.72 -30.52 37.41
C LEU A 55 -17.68 -29.64 38.12
N GLY A 56 -16.66 -30.27 38.71
CA GLY A 56 -15.48 -29.57 39.19
C GLY A 56 -14.65 -28.99 38.02
N ALA A 57 -14.11 -27.79 38.20
CA ALA A 57 -13.31 -27.10 37.17
C ALA A 57 -12.09 -27.94 36.73
N ALA A 58 -11.36 -28.56 37.67
CA ALA A 58 -10.20 -29.40 37.37
C ALA A 58 -10.55 -30.67 36.57
N VAL A 59 -11.71 -31.28 36.85
CA VAL A 59 -12.20 -32.47 36.13
C VAL A 59 -12.60 -32.10 34.71
N THR A 60 -13.28 -30.97 34.55
CA THR A 60 -13.69 -30.44 33.25
C THR A 60 -12.46 -30.07 32.40
N ASP A 61 -11.49 -29.40 33.00
CA ASP A 61 -10.25 -29.00 32.32
C ASP A 61 -9.46 -30.22 31.84
N GLY A 62 -9.24 -31.22 32.70
CA GLY A 62 -8.54 -32.45 32.32
C GLY A 62 -9.28 -33.23 31.21
N ALA A 63 -10.61 -33.19 31.18
CA ALA A 63 -11.38 -33.80 30.09
C ALA A 63 -11.28 -33.01 28.78
N LEU A 64 -11.27 -31.67 28.83
CA LEU A 64 -11.06 -30.81 27.67
C LEU A 64 -9.64 -30.95 27.10
N GLN A 65 -8.62 -31.07 27.95
CA GLN A 65 -7.25 -31.37 27.53
C GLN A 65 -7.15 -32.69 26.77
N ARG A 66 -7.84 -33.76 27.23
CA ARG A 66 -7.90 -35.03 26.49
C ARG A 66 -8.60 -34.89 25.14
N LEU A 67 -9.70 -34.15 25.08
CA LEU A 67 -10.39 -33.85 23.83
C LEU A 67 -9.53 -33.03 22.87
N ALA A 68 -8.69 -32.13 23.40
CA ALA A 68 -7.75 -31.33 22.62
C ALA A 68 -6.60 -32.19 22.08
N ALA A 69 -6.04 -33.09 22.88
CA ALA A 69 -5.06 -34.07 22.43
C ALA A 69 -5.61 -34.97 21.31
N GLY A 70 -6.91 -35.28 21.36
CA GLY A 70 -7.63 -35.98 20.29
C GLY A 70 -8.05 -35.11 19.10
N GLY A 71 -7.71 -33.82 19.07
CA GLY A 71 -8.03 -32.88 18.01
C GLY A 71 -9.53 -32.53 17.87
N ARG A 72 -10.35 -32.87 18.87
CA ARG A 72 -11.80 -32.60 18.84
C ARG A 72 -12.10 -31.14 19.17
N VAL A 73 -11.39 -30.61 20.16
CA VAL A 73 -11.41 -29.20 20.56
C VAL A 73 -10.03 -28.59 20.39
N VAL A 74 -9.97 -27.27 20.30
CA VAL A 74 -8.74 -26.50 20.19
C VAL A 74 -8.70 -25.53 21.36
N GLN A 75 -7.52 -25.39 21.95
CA GLN A 75 -7.22 -24.48 23.05
C GLN A 75 -6.63 -23.18 22.49
N GLY A 76 -7.04 -22.03 23.02
CA GLY A 76 -6.48 -20.73 22.63
C GLY A 76 -7.31 -19.55 23.12
N GLU A 77 -6.90 -18.35 22.71
CA GLU A 77 -7.65 -17.11 22.93
C GLU A 77 -8.41 -16.78 21.64
N PHE A 78 -9.74 -16.93 21.65
CA PHE A 78 -10.54 -16.79 20.44
C PHE A 78 -11.47 -15.57 20.47
N HIS A 79 -11.80 -15.05 21.65
CA HIS A 79 -12.49 -13.77 21.77
C HIS A 79 -11.52 -12.57 21.71
N PRO A 80 -11.88 -11.47 21.00
CA PRO A 80 -11.03 -10.28 20.87
C PRO A 80 -10.66 -9.59 22.18
N SER A 81 -11.48 -9.80 23.23
CA SER A 81 -11.31 -9.20 24.55
C SER A 81 -10.36 -9.97 25.47
N GLY A 82 -9.77 -11.09 25.01
CA GLY A 82 -8.71 -11.83 25.71
C GLY A 82 -9.10 -12.33 27.10
N ILE A 83 -10.23 -13.04 27.24
CA ILE A 83 -10.71 -13.54 28.54
C ILE A 83 -10.06 -14.90 28.88
N GLY A 84 -8.73 -14.95 28.87
CA GLY A 84 -7.95 -16.13 29.23
C GLY A 84 -8.11 -17.33 28.27
N GLN A 85 -7.77 -18.51 28.78
CA GLN A 85 -7.75 -19.76 28.03
C GLN A 85 -9.16 -20.27 27.69
N GLU A 86 -9.43 -20.42 26.40
CA GLU A 86 -10.71 -20.90 25.87
C GLU A 86 -10.57 -22.18 25.06
N TRP A 87 -11.70 -22.85 24.90
CA TRP A 87 -11.86 -24.07 24.13
C TRP A 87 -12.89 -23.85 23.03
N CYS A 88 -12.65 -24.41 21.86
CA CYS A 88 -13.62 -24.40 20.78
C CYS A 88 -13.56 -25.72 20.00
N ASP A 89 -14.71 -26.27 19.59
CA ASP A 89 -14.71 -27.42 18.69
C ASP A 89 -13.99 -27.09 17.37
N ALA A 90 -13.14 -27.99 16.90
CA ALA A 90 -12.30 -27.75 15.72
C ALA A 90 -13.12 -27.53 14.42
N THR A 91 -14.34 -28.07 14.32
CA THR A 91 -15.25 -27.85 13.19
C THR A 91 -15.97 -26.50 13.32
N VAL A 92 -16.40 -26.13 14.53
CA VAL A 92 -17.02 -24.83 14.83
C VAL A 92 -16.03 -23.69 14.57
N LEU A 93 -14.80 -23.80 15.07
CA LEU A 93 -13.75 -22.80 14.86
C LEU A 93 -13.44 -22.59 13.37
N ARG A 94 -13.36 -23.66 12.58
CA ARG A 94 -13.20 -23.56 11.12
C ARG A 94 -14.38 -22.84 10.45
N ARG A 95 -15.61 -23.10 10.89
CA ARG A 95 -16.81 -22.43 10.37
C ARG A 95 -16.82 -20.95 10.74
N LEU A 96 -16.46 -20.61 11.98
CA LEU A 96 -16.31 -19.22 12.44
C LEU A 96 -15.27 -18.49 11.59
N ARG A 97 -14.04 -19.03 11.46
CA ARG A 97 -12.98 -18.43 10.63
C ARG A 97 -13.42 -18.22 9.17
N ARG A 98 -14.09 -19.20 8.57
CA ARG A 98 -14.58 -19.10 7.18
C ARG A 98 -15.62 -17.99 7.01
N ARG A 99 -16.54 -17.85 7.96
CA ARG A 99 -17.59 -16.81 7.92
C ARG A 99 -17.02 -15.42 8.18
N SER A 100 -16.09 -15.28 9.13
CA SER A 100 -15.40 -14.01 9.37
C SER A 100 -14.60 -13.55 8.14
N LEU A 101 -13.88 -14.48 7.49
CA LEU A 101 -13.19 -14.18 6.24
C LEU A 101 -14.14 -13.84 5.09
N ALA A 102 -15.30 -14.50 5.00
CA ALA A 102 -16.29 -14.19 3.98
C ALA A 102 -16.90 -12.78 4.17
N ALA A 103 -17.20 -12.39 5.41
CA ALA A 103 -17.68 -11.05 5.73
C ALA A 103 -16.64 -9.97 5.37
N LEU A 104 -15.37 -10.17 5.75
CA LEU A 104 -14.28 -9.26 5.38
C LEU A 104 -14.02 -9.21 3.86
N ARG A 105 -14.26 -10.31 3.14
CA ARG A 105 -14.16 -10.33 1.67
C ARG A 105 -15.30 -9.61 0.98
N GLN A 106 -16.48 -9.56 1.61
CA GLN A 106 -17.63 -8.83 1.08
C GLN A 106 -17.40 -7.30 1.10
N GLU A 107 -16.59 -6.80 2.02
CA GLU A 107 -16.13 -5.40 2.05
C GLU A 107 -15.13 -5.07 0.93
N LEU A 108 -14.55 -6.08 0.29
CA LEU A 108 -13.55 -5.97 -0.79
C LEU A 108 -14.05 -6.56 -2.11
N GLU A 109 -15.37 -6.65 -2.30
CA GLU A 109 -15.95 -7.24 -3.51
C GLU A 109 -15.59 -6.42 -4.76
N PRO A 110 -15.11 -7.06 -5.84
CA PRO A 110 -14.75 -6.35 -7.06
C PRO A 110 -15.98 -5.67 -7.68
N VAL A 111 -15.83 -4.38 -7.99
CA VAL A 111 -16.87 -3.59 -8.65
C VAL A 111 -16.93 -3.92 -10.14
N ALA A 112 -18.10 -3.73 -10.75
CA ALA A 112 -18.25 -3.84 -12.20
C ALA A 112 -17.34 -2.82 -12.92
N PRO A 113 -16.72 -3.17 -14.07
CA PRO A 113 -15.85 -2.25 -14.81
C PRO A 113 -16.47 -0.88 -15.13
N ALA A 114 -17.79 -0.84 -15.37
CA ALA A 114 -18.52 0.41 -15.62
C ALA A 114 -18.54 1.35 -14.39
N ALA A 115 -18.59 0.79 -13.18
CA ALA A 115 -18.52 1.57 -11.95
C ALA A 115 -17.12 2.18 -11.79
N LEU A 116 -16.06 1.39 -12.03
CA LEU A 116 -14.68 1.88 -12.02
C LEU A 116 -14.47 2.98 -13.08
N ALA A 117 -14.99 2.80 -14.30
CA ALA A 117 -14.87 3.78 -15.38
C ALA A 117 -15.56 5.12 -15.05
N THR A 118 -16.64 5.09 -14.27
CA THR A 118 -17.34 6.31 -13.81
C THR A 118 -16.62 6.97 -12.64
N PHE A 119 -16.12 6.16 -11.70
CA PHE A 119 -15.43 6.62 -10.50
C PHE A 119 -14.06 7.23 -10.80
N LEU A 120 -13.24 6.54 -11.59
CA LEU A 120 -11.81 6.84 -11.73
C LEU A 120 -11.51 8.26 -12.24
N PRO A 121 -12.22 8.81 -13.26
CA PRO A 121 -11.98 10.18 -13.69
C PRO A 121 -12.28 11.21 -12.59
N GLN A 122 -13.36 11.02 -11.83
CA GLN A 122 -13.75 11.92 -10.74
C GLN A 122 -12.75 11.84 -9.59
N TRP A 123 -12.34 10.62 -9.23
CA TRP A 123 -11.29 10.37 -8.23
C TRP A 123 -9.96 11.02 -8.62
N GLN A 124 -9.65 11.02 -9.92
CA GLN A 124 -8.47 11.67 -10.49
C GLN A 124 -8.68 13.17 -10.79
N HIS A 125 -9.77 13.77 -10.31
CA HIS A 125 -10.12 15.19 -10.48
C HIS A 125 -10.24 15.65 -11.95
N LEU A 126 -10.53 14.73 -12.87
CA LEU A 126 -10.74 15.05 -14.28
C LEU A 126 -12.17 15.54 -14.50
N GLY A 127 -12.30 16.72 -15.11
CA GLY A 127 -13.59 17.28 -15.53
C GLY A 127 -14.41 17.98 -14.43
N SER A 128 -14.12 17.77 -13.15
CA SER A 128 -14.81 18.46 -12.04
C SER A 128 -14.38 19.92 -11.86
N HIS A 129 -13.18 20.30 -12.35
CA HIS A 129 -12.56 21.63 -12.21
C HIS A 129 -12.57 22.17 -10.76
N SER A 130 -12.56 21.26 -9.78
CA SER A 130 -12.70 21.56 -8.36
C SER A 130 -11.39 22.00 -7.71
N LEU A 131 -10.24 21.60 -8.27
CA LEU A 131 -8.92 21.97 -7.76
C LEU A 131 -8.44 23.27 -8.41
N ARG A 132 -7.95 24.21 -7.60
CA ARG A 132 -7.43 25.52 -8.00
C ARG A 132 -6.32 25.97 -7.06
N GLY A 133 -5.42 26.81 -7.57
CA GLY A 133 -4.33 27.38 -6.78
C GLY A 133 -3.33 26.33 -6.28
N ILE A 134 -2.54 26.72 -5.28
CA ILE A 134 -1.45 25.92 -4.71
C ILE A 134 -2.00 24.69 -4.00
N ASP A 135 -3.00 24.85 -3.11
CA ASP A 135 -3.61 23.73 -2.38
C ASP A 135 -4.23 22.70 -3.33
N GLY A 136 -4.90 23.17 -4.39
CA GLY A 136 -5.44 22.31 -5.43
C GLY A 136 -4.35 21.54 -6.19
N LEU A 137 -3.20 22.18 -6.43
CA LEU A 137 -2.06 21.50 -7.04
C LEU A 137 -1.43 20.47 -6.09
N ALA A 138 -1.23 20.80 -4.81
CA ALA A 138 -0.73 19.85 -3.82
C ALA A 138 -1.61 18.61 -3.72
N ARG A 139 -2.94 18.79 -3.73
CA ARG A 139 -3.90 17.66 -3.76
C ARG A 139 -3.81 16.85 -5.04
N ALA A 140 -3.63 17.49 -6.19
CA ALA A 140 -3.42 16.79 -7.46
C ALA A 140 -2.12 15.98 -7.46
N VAL A 141 -1.04 16.52 -6.88
CA VAL A 141 0.24 15.82 -6.71
C VAL A 141 0.09 14.64 -5.74
N GLU A 142 -0.57 14.82 -4.61
CA GLU A 142 -0.88 13.74 -3.65
C GLU A 142 -1.62 12.57 -4.33
N GLN A 143 -2.52 12.86 -5.26
CA GLN A 143 -3.26 11.83 -5.99
C GLN A 143 -2.43 11.14 -7.09
N LEU A 144 -1.38 11.80 -7.58
CA LEU A 144 -0.52 11.35 -8.69
C LEU A 144 0.85 10.83 -8.25
N GLN A 145 1.22 11.02 -6.99
CA GLN A 145 2.58 10.78 -6.52
C GLN A 145 3.06 9.36 -6.85
N GLY A 146 4.31 9.26 -7.34
CA GLY A 146 4.89 8.00 -7.79
C GLY A 146 4.41 7.48 -9.16
N ALA A 147 3.39 8.06 -9.78
CA ALA A 147 2.99 7.68 -11.13
C ALA A 147 3.94 8.32 -12.17
N PRO A 148 4.66 7.54 -12.99
CA PRO A 148 5.51 8.09 -14.02
C PRO A 148 4.66 8.65 -15.17
N VAL A 149 4.94 9.89 -15.55
CA VAL A 149 4.32 10.58 -16.70
C VAL A 149 5.41 11.17 -17.61
N PRO A 150 5.15 11.34 -18.92
CA PRO A 150 6.11 12.02 -19.78
C PRO A 150 6.30 13.47 -19.31
N ALA A 151 7.55 13.92 -19.20
CA ALA A 151 7.89 15.27 -18.77
C ALA A 151 7.23 16.31 -19.69
N SER A 152 7.18 16.05 -21.00
CA SER A 152 6.49 16.91 -21.96
C SER A 152 4.96 16.96 -21.80
N ALA A 153 4.34 15.99 -21.11
CA ALA A 153 2.90 15.95 -20.84
C ALA A 153 2.52 16.54 -19.48
N LEU A 154 3.43 16.54 -18.50
CA LEU A 154 3.14 16.89 -17.12
C LEU A 154 2.41 18.24 -17.00
N GLU A 155 3.04 19.31 -17.46
CA GLU A 155 2.50 20.68 -17.36
C GLU A 155 1.58 21.05 -18.54
N ARG A 156 1.44 20.18 -19.55
CA ARG A 156 0.61 20.44 -20.75
C ARG A 156 -0.74 19.75 -20.72
N LEU A 157 -0.80 18.56 -20.14
CA LEU A 157 -1.96 17.67 -20.17
C LEU A 157 -2.35 17.22 -18.77
N ILE A 158 -1.38 16.79 -17.95
CA ILE A 158 -1.66 16.09 -16.68
C ILE A 158 -2.13 17.06 -15.60
N LEU A 159 -1.37 18.12 -15.33
CA LEU A 159 -1.73 19.12 -14.31
C LEU A 159 -2.88 20.05 -14.75
N PRO A 160 -2.90 20.59 -15.99
CA PRO A 160 -4.00 21.45 -16.43
C PRO A 160 -5.37 20.77 -16.52
N SER A 161 -5.42 19.45 -16.70
CA SER A 161 -6.69 18.70 -16.72
C SER A 161 -7.30 18.48 -15.33
N ARG A 162 -6.51 18.70 -14.27
CA ARG A 162 -6.91 18.52 -12.87
C ARG A 162 -7.08 19.84 -12.14
N VAL A 163 -6.17 20.79 -12.38
CA VAL A 163 -6.10 22.07 -11.69
C VAL A 163 -6.52 23.19 -12.62
N SER A 164 -7.67 23.79 -12.34
CA SER A 164 -8.20 24.90 -13.12
C SER A 164 -7.31 26.14 -12.96
N GLY A 165 -6.92 26.74 -14.10
CA GLY A 165 -6.02 27.90 -14.11
C GLY A 165 -4.57 27.57 -13.78
N TYR A 166 -4.15 26.31 -13.97
CA TYR A 166 -2.77 25.90 -13.75
C TYR A 166 -1.78 26.81 -14.48
N THR A 167 -0.75 27.25 -13.76
CA THR A 167 0.42 27.94 -14.32
C THR A 167 1.69 27.29 -13.76
N PRO A 168 2.81 27.29 -14.50
CA PRO A 168 4.09 26.74 -14.03
C PRO A 168 4.56 27.30 -12.68
N ALA A 169 4.22 28.56 -12.39
CA ALA A 169 4.58 29.24 -11.14
C ALA A 169 4.04 28.52 -9.89
N LEU A 170 2.86 27.88 -9.98
CA LEU A 170 2.30 27.12 -8.86
C LEU A 170 3.17 25.93 -8.49
N LEU A 171 3.70 25.22 -9.49
CA LEU A 171 4.56 24.08 -9.26
C LEU A 171 5.96 24.54 -8.83
N ASP A 172 6.46 25.63 -9.40
CA ASP A 172 7.74 26.21 -9.01
C ASP A 172 7.76 26.57 -7.53
N GLU A 173 6.70 27.22 -7.04
CA GLU A 173 6.53 27.56 -5.64
C GLU A 173 6.66 26.33 -4.74
N LEU A 174 5.90 25.26 -5.01
CA LEU A 174 5.96 24.01 -4.23
C LEU A 174 7.31 23.30 -4.32
N THR A 175 8.00 23.36 -5.45
CA THR A 175 9.32 22.74 -5.59
C THR A 175 10.42 23.53 -4.91
N THR A 176 10.35 24.86 -4.97
CA THR A 176 11.33 25.76 -4.35
C THR A 176 11.18 25.79 -2.83
N THR A 177 9.97 25.68 -2.29
CA THR A 177 9.75 25.50 -0.84
C THR A 177 10.14 24.10 -0.37
N GLY A 178 10.37 23.16 -1.29
CA GLY A 178 10.71 21.78 -0.99
C GLY A 178 9.51 20.94 -0.54
N GLU A 179 8.27 21.42 -0.71
CA GLU A 179 7.06 20.65 -0.41
C GLU A 179 6.81 19.55 -1.44
N VAL A 180 7.20 19.80 -2.69
CA VAL A 180 7.11 18.84 -3.80
C VAL A 180 8.49 18.57 -4.37
N LEU A 181 8.80 17.30 -4.57
CA LEU A 181 9.98 16.82 -5.26
C LEU A 181 9.57 16.24 -6.62
N TRP A 182 10.48 16.29 -7.58
CA TRP A 182 10.34 15.52 -8.82
C TRP A 182 11.50 14.54 -8.94
N ALA A 183 11.29 13.43 -9.64
CA ALA A 183 12.33 12.45 -9.92
C ALA A 183 12.17 11.91 -11.34
N GLY A 184 13.29 11.71 -12.03
CA GLY A 184 13.28 10.98 -13.30
C GLY A 184 13.00 9.50 -13.09
N ALA A 185 12.28 8.91 -14.05
CA ALA A 185 11.87 7.50 -14.07
C ALA A 185 12.22 6.84 -15.42
N GLY A 186 13.35 7.26 -16.00
CA GLY A 186 13.86 6.79 -17.28
C GLY A 186 13.78 7.83 -18.40
N ALA A 187 14.73 7.75 -19.34
CA ALA A 187 14.75 8.61 -20.51
C ALA A 187 13.81 8.11 -21.61
N LEU A 188 13.29 9.03 -22.42
CA LEU A 188 12.57 8.76 -23.66
C LEU A 188 13.43 9.23 -24.85
N SER A 189 13.07 8.78 -26.05
CA SER A 189 13.72 9.26 -27.28
C SER A 189 13.64 10.79 -27.41
N GLY A 190 14.74 11.43 -27.81
CA GLY A 190 14.78 12.88 -27.98
C GLY A 190 15.23 13.58 -26.70
N LYS A 191 14.54 14.67 -26.33
CA LYS A 191 14.82 15.48 -25.14
C LYS A 191 13.77 15.29 -24.04
N ASP A 192 13.10 14.16 -24.03
CA ASP A 192 11.98 13.86 -23.13
C ASP A 192 12.35 12.71 -22.19
N GLY A 193 11.56 12.53 -21.14
CA GLY A 193 11.78 11.48 -20.15
C GLY A 193 10.52 11.24 -19.34
N TRP A 194 10.52 10.16 -18.58
CA TRP A 194 9.51 9.92 -17.56
C TRP A 194 9.90 10.67 -16.30
N VAL A 195 8.92 11.33 -15.69
CA VAL A 195 9.06 11.99 -14.40
C VAL A 195 7.92 11.60 -13.49
N SER A 196 8.18 11.61 -12.20
CA SER A 196 7.17 11.47 -11.16
C SER A 196 7.29 12.64 -10.19
N LEU A 197 6.15 13.06 -9.62
CA LEU A 197 6.11 14.04 -8.54
C LEU A 197 5.90 13.30 -7.21
N HIS A 198 6.38 13.90 -6.13
CA HIS A 198 6.28 13.35 -4.77
C HIS A 198 6.10 14.48 -3.78
N LEU A 199 5.30 14.27 -2.74
CA LEU A 199 5.35 15.16 -1.57
C LEU A 199 6.60 14.82 -0.76
N ALA A 200 7.25 15.82 -0.16
CA ALA A 200 8.48 15.60 0.58
C ALA A 200 8.34 14.56 1.70
N ASP A 201 7.23 14.58 2.43
CA ASP A 201 6.96 13.66 3.54
C ASP A 201 6.82 12.19 3.11
N THR A 202 6.34 11.95 1.88
CA THR A 202 6.07 10.60 1.36
C THR A 202 7.13 10.12 0.38
N ALA A 203 7.98 11.01 -0.14
CA ALA A 203 9.02 10.66 -1.11
C ALA A 203 9.93 9.50 -0.66
N PRO A 204 10.39 9.40 0.61
CA PRO A 204 11.22 8.28 1.04
C PRO A 204 10.52 6.91 0.94
N LEU A 205 9.19 6.88 0.92
CA LEU A 205 8.39 5.65 0.82
C LEU A 205 8.02 5.30 -0.63
N LEU A 206 7.97 6.29 -1.53
CA LEU A 206 7.41 6.16 -2.87
C LEU A 206 8.45 6.27 -4.00
N LEU A 207 9.63 6.83 -3.72
CA LEU A 207 10.69 6.93 -4.72
C LEU A 207 11.12 5.53 -5.17
N ALA A 208 11.04 5.30 -6.48
CA ALA A 208 11.50 4.06 -7.07
C ALA A 208 13.03 3.93 -6.95
N PRO A 209 13.58 2.70 -6.85
CA PRO A 209 15.00 2.49 -6.96
C PRO A 209 15.54 3.09 -8.28
N PRO A 210 16.76 3.66 -8.26
CA PRO A 210 17.35 4.23 -9.47
C PRO A 210 17.41 3.23 -10.62
N HIS A 211 17.10 3.70 -11.83
CA HIS A 211 17.20 2.86 -13.03
C HIS A 211 18.66 2.44 -13.29
N PRO A 212 18.87 1.27 -13.90
CA PRO A 212 20.19 0.86 -14.35
C PRO A 212 20.82 1.91 -15.26
N LEU A 213 22.04 2.31 -14.94
CA LEU A 213 22.84 3.26 -15.71
C LEU A 213 24.30 2.82 -15.58
N GLU A 214 25.00 2.68 -16.69
CA GLU A 214 26.45 2.47 -16.68
C GLU A 214 27.13 3.79 -16.34
N LEU A 215 27.70 3.86 -15.14
CA LEU A 215 28.34 5.07 -14.65
C LEU A 215 29.74 5.18 -15.25
N SER A 216 30.01 6.31 -15.92
CA SER A 216 31.38 6.68 -16.28
C SER A 216 32.09 7.34 -15.09
N ALA A 217 33.43 7.48 -15.17
CA ALA A 217 34.21 8.18 -14.15
C ALA A 217 33.70 9.62 -13.86
N LEU A 218 33.15 10.28 -14.89
CA LEU A 218 32.56 11.61 -14.74
C LEU A 218 31.23 11.56 -13.95
N HIS A 219 30.41 10.53 -14.17
CA HIS A 219 29.19 10.31 -13.37
C HIS A 219 29.53 10.09 -11.89
N GLU A 220 30.51 9.24 -11.61
CA GLU A 220 30.95 8.95 -10.24
C GLU A 220 31.52 10.19 -9.56
N SER A 221 32.28 11.01 -10.28
CA SER A 221 32.83 12.28 -9.77
C SER A 221 31.71 13.25 -9.39
N VAL A 222 30.68 13.40 -10.22
CA VAL A 222 29.51 14.24 -9.93
C VAL A 222 28.73 13.74 -8.71
N LEU A 223 28.45 12.43 -8.64
CA LEU A 223 27.78 11.83 -7.48
C LEU A 223 28.59 12.00 -6.19
N THR A 224 29.91 11.86 -6.27
CA THR A 224 30.81 12.05 -5.13
C THR A 224 30.74 13.48 -4.61
N ILE A 225 30.77 14.48 -5.49
CA ILE A 225 30.65 15.91 -5.13
C ILE A 225 29.31 16.21 -4.44
N LEU A 226 28.23 15.58 -4.90
CA LEU A 226 26.87 15.79 -4.36
C LEU A 226 26.56 14.92 -3.12
N SER A 227 27.48 14.04 -2.71
CA SER A 227 27.28 13.15 -1.54
C SER A 227 27.12 13.88 -0.20
N GLY A 228 27.50 15.17 -0.14
CA GLY A 228 27.44 16.00 1.07
C GLY A 228 26.01 16.36 1.54
N GLY A 229 24.97 15.99 0.78
CA GLY A 229 23.57 16.17 1.19
C GLY A 229 23.03 17.59 0.99
N TYR A 230 23.71 18.42 0.21
CA TYR A 230 23.28 19.77 -0.14
C TYR A 230 23.18 19.94 -1.67
N GLY A 231 22.38 20.91 -2.10
CA GLY A 231 22.27 21.30 -3.49
C GLY A 231 23.47 22.16 -3.94
N LEU A 232 23.89 21.99 -5.19
CA LEU A 232 24.91 22.81 -5.82
C LEU A 232 24.39 23.38 -7.14
N PHE A 233 24.74 24.63 -7.41
CA PHE A 233 24.51 25.21 -8.73
C PHE A 233 25.44 24.55 -9.76
N PHE A 234 25.01 24.49 -11.02
CA PHE A 234 25.77 23.90 -12.12
C PHE A 234 27.23 24.39 -12.19
N ARG A 235 27.46 25.70 -12.00
CA ARG A 235 28.82 26.27 -12.01
C ARG A 235 29.70 25.74 -10.89
N GLN A 236 29.14 25.57 -9.68
CA GLN A 236 29.87 25.00 -8.55
C GLN A 236 30.23 23.54 -8.80
N ILE A 237 29.31 22.75 -9.40
CA ILE A 237 29.57 21.38 -9.79
C ILE A 237 30.71 21.35 -10.83
N ALA A 238 30.61 22.18 -11.88
CA ALA A 238 31.61 22.24 -12.94
C ALA A 238 33.00 22.62 -12.44
N ASP A 239 33.08 23.65 -11.58
CA ASP A 239 34.34 24.12 -11.03
C ASP A 239 34.99 23.05 -10.13
N GLN A 240 34.21 22.38 -9.28
CA GLN A 240 34.71 21.30 -8.43
C GLN A 240 35.16 20.07 -9.23
N VAL A 241 34.39 19.65 -10.25
CA VAL A 241 34.77 18.55 -11.15
C VAL A 241 36.09 18.86 -11.85
N ARG A 242 36.23 20.07 -12.41
CA ARG A 242 37.46 20.48 -13.12
C ARG A 242 38.66 20.61 -12.21
N ALA A 243 38.45 21.10 -10.98
CA ALA A 243 39.54 21.27 -10.02
C ALA A 243 40.10 19.94 -9.48
N THR A 244 39.32 18.85 -9.53
CA THR A 244 39.66 17.61 -8.83
C THR A 244 39.91 16.42 -9.74
N THR A 245 39.04 16.17 -10.72
CA THR A 245 38.96 14.88 -11.42
C THR A 245 39.03 15.01 -12.93
N HIS A 246 38.40 16.05 -13.50
CA HIS A 246 38.25 16.20 -14.95
C HIS A 246 38.46 17.65 -15.42
N PRO A 247 39.73 18.13 -15.48
CA PRO A 247 40.04 19.54 -15.78
C PRO A 247 39.52 20.01 -17.13
N ASP A 248 39.45 19.12 -18.13
CA ASP A 248 39.00 19.43 -19.49
C ASP A 248 37.50 19.17 -19.72
N ALA A 249 36.71 18.87 -18.69
CA ALA A 249 35.29 18.55 -18.84
C ALA A 249 34.51 19.78 -19.34
N ALA A 250 34.00 19.72 -20.58
CA ALA A 250 33.21 20.79 -21.17
C ALA A 250 31.79 20.87 -20.57
N ASP A 251 31.23 22.08 -20.46
CA ASP A 251 29.88 22.31 -19.92
C ASP A 251 28.79 21.43 -20.56
N PRO A 252 28.74 21.24 -21.90
CA PRO A 252 27.69 20.40 -22.51
C PRO A 252 27.79 18.95 -22.08
N HIS A 253 29.01 18.40 -21.99
CA HIS A 253 29.21 17.02 -21.58
C HIS A 253 28.83 16.81 -20.12
N LEU A 254 29.13 17.78 -19.25
CA LEU A 254 28.69 17.75 -17.85
C LEU A 254 27.17 17.85 -17.73
N ALA A 255 26.53 18.67 -18.57
CA ALA A 255 25.07 18.77 -18.62
C ALA A 255 24.42 17.45 -19.05
N ASP A 256 25.00 16.75 -20.03
CA ASP A 256 24.52 15.42 -20.44
C ASP A 256 24.60 14.41 -19.28
N VAL A 257 25.73 14.37 -18.56
CA VAL A 257 25.90 13.53 -17.36
C VAL A 257 24.87 13.83 -16.27
N LEU A 258 24.59 15.11 -16.01
CA LEU A 258 23.56 15.49 -15.03
C LEU A 258 22.17 15.03 -15.47
N TRP A 259 21.87 15.07 -16.78
CA TRP A 259 20.62 14.54 -17.30
C TRP A 259 20.54 13.02 -17.21
N ASP A 260 21.60 12.28 -17.53
CA ASP A 260 21.65 10.82 -17.37
C ASP A 260 21.39 10.41 -15.92
N LEU A 261 22.02 11.12 -14.96
CA LEU A 261 21.79 10.92 -13.53
C LEU A 261 20.37 11.32 -13.09
N SER A 262 19.82 12.39 -13.66
CA SER A 262 18.45 12.82 -13.34
C SER A 262 17.42 11.83 -13.87
N TRP A 263 17.57 11.36 -15.11
CA TRP A 263 16.68 10.38 -15.73
C TRP A 263 16.76 9.01 -15.09
N SER A 264 17.93 8.61 -14.59
CA SER A 264 18.07 7.39 -13.80
C SER A 264 17.50 7.51 -12.38
N GLY A 265 17.02 8.69 -11.97
CA GLY A 265 16.43 8.91 -10.63
C GLY A 265 17.48 9.02 -9.52
N ARG A 266 18.76 9.29 -9.87
CA ARG A 266 19.85 9.46 -8.91
C ARG A 266 20.02 10.89 -8.44
N LEU A 267 19.63 11.85 -9.28
CA LEU A 267 19.68 13.28 -9.01
C LEU A 267 18.33 13.93 -9.29
N THR A 268 18.10 15.06 -8.64
CA THR A 268 16.96 15.93 -8.90
C THR A 268 17.36 17.40 -8.75
N ASN A 269 16.44 18.30 -9.07
CA ASN A 269 16.57 19.74 -8.89
C ASN A 269 15.40 20.29 -8.07
N ASP A 270 15.65 21.39 -7.37
CA ASP A 270 14.68 22.17 -6.59
C ASP A 270 13.69 22.98 -7.45
N THR A 271 13.85 22.95 -8.77
CA THR A 271 12.93 23.59 -9.73
C THR A 271 12.73 22.71 -10.97
N LEU A 272 11.65 22.96 -11.72
CA LEU A 272 11.45 22.39 -13.06
C LEU A 272 12.03 23.29 -14.18
N ALA A 273 12.63 24.44 -13.87
CA ALA A 273 13.10 25.37 -14.90
C ALA A 273 14.13 24.74 -15.87
N PRO A 274 15.15 23.97 -15.42
CA PRO A 274 16.06 23.27 -16.33
C PRO A 274 15.34 22.25 -17.21
N LEU A 275 14.36 21.53 -16.66
CA LEU A 275 13.56 20.54 -17.38
C LEU A 275 12.72 21.20 -18.47
N ARG A 276 12.07 22.33 -18.17
CA ARG A 276 11.33 23.12 -19.17
C ARG A 276 12.26 23.64 -20.27
N ALA A 277 13.46 24.10 -19.92
CA ALA A 277 14.45 24.56 -20.90
C ALA A 277 14.90 23.41 -21.83
N LEU A 278 15.18 22.23 -21.28
CA LEU A 278 15.51 21.04 -22.05
C LEU A 278 14.40 20.71 -23.06
N LEU A 279 13.15 20.61 -22.58
CA LEU A 279 11.97 20.32 -23.40
C LEU A 279 11.69 21.41 -24.46
N GLY A 280 11.91 22.69 -24.12
CA GLY A 280 11.69 23.84 -24.99
C GLY A 280 12.77 24.04 -26.07
N SER A 281 13.97 23.52 -25.85
CA SER A 281 15.09 23.59 -26.79
C SER A 281 14.93 22.64 -28.01
N GLY A 282 13.93 21.76 -28.00
CA GLY A 282 13.57 20.88 -29.10
C GLY A 282 12.76 21.60 -30.19
N ARG A 283 13.43 22.23 -31.15
CA ARG A 283 12.78 22.94 -32.28
C ARG A 283 12.44 22.02 -33.48
N THR A 284 12.97 20.80 -33.51
CA THR A 284 12.80 19.80 -34.57
C THR A 284 11.58 18.90 -34.34
N ALA A 285 10.97 18.40 -35.42
CA ALA A 285 9.88 17.43 -35.31
C ALA A 285 10.39 16.13 -34.65
N GLY A 286 9.67 15.61 -33.65
CA GLY A 286 10.04 14.40 -32.92
C GLY A 286 10.93 14.58 -31.68
N SER A 287 11.25 15.82 -31.27
CA SER A 287 12.13 16.06 -30.12
C SER A 287 11.51 15.81 -28.75
N THR A 288 10.17 15.83 -28.64
CA THR A 288 9.41 15.56 -27.41
C THR A 288 8.16 14.75 -27.75
N ALA A 289 7.74 13.83 -26.88
CA ALA A 289 6.61 12.92 -27.14
C ALA A 289 5.28 13.66 -27.30
N HIS A 290 5.06 14.72 -26.52
CA HIS A 290 3.89 15.58 -26.62
C HIS A 290 4.31 16.96 -27.09
N ARG A 291 3.70 17.49 -28.16
CA ARG A 291 4.04 18.83 -28.70
C ARG A 291 3.00 19.86 -28.26
N ALA A 292 3.45 21.05 -27.87
CA ALA A 292 2.54 22.17 -27.67
C ALA A 292 1.89 22.57 -29.01
N ARG A 293 0.56 22.73 -29.02
CA ARG A 293 -0.15 23.29 -30.17
C ARG A 293 0.23 24.76 -30.28
N ARG A 294 0.76 25.19 -31.43
CA ARG A 294 1.20 26.58 -31.64
C ARG A 294 -0.02 27.52 -31.45
N PRO A 295 0.01 28.51 -30.54
CA PRO A 295 -1.04 29.50 -30.48
C PRO A 295 -1.06 30.24 -31.83
N VAL A 296 -2.22 30.26 -32.47
CA VAL A 296 -2.42 31.04 -33.70
C VAL A 296 -2.19 32.50 -33.30
N PRO A 297 -1.25 33.23 -33.93
CA PRO A 297 -1.06 34.64 -33.62
C PRO A 297 -2.40 35.36 -33.81
N ARG A 298 -2.86 36.04 -32.76
CA ARG A 298 -4.02 36.92 -32.86
C ARG A 298 -3.70 37.96 -33.92
N GLY A 299 -4.38 37.89 -35.06
CA GLY A 299 -4.28 38.92 -36.09
C GLY A 299 -4.60 40.26 -35.45
N ARG A 300 -3.68 41.22 -35.60
CA ARG A 300 -3.98 42.61 -35.24
C ARG A 300 -5.07 43.08 -36.21
N TYR A 301 -6.26 43.36 -35.68
CA TYR A 301 -7.24 44.24 -36.31
C TYR A 301 -7.06 45.63 -35.71
#